data_AF-A0A949P443-F1
#
_entry.id   AF-A0A949P443-F1
#
_cell.length_a   1.000
_cell.length_b   1.000
_cell.length_c   1.000
_cell.angle_alpha   90.00
_cell.angle_beta   90.00
_cell.angle_gamma   90.00
#
_symmetry.space_group_name_H-M   'P 1'
#
loop_
_entity.id
_entity.type
_entity.pdbx_description
1 polymer ?
#
loop_
_entity_poly.entity_id
_entity_poly.type
_entity_poly.pdbx_seq_one_letter_code
_entity_poly.pdbx_strand_id
1 'polypeptide(L)'
;MSVYLIDNDSFFGYRVRRVIGGVPHQHYFSLLGNGKRLKGKDRAVVESSAEKLDLKLEKQQTKARRSRERESIPSNRAGDPLGVKGISVRSKRTVRGAKSYDYTVFQVNCMSKIEEKPVCTTFSIDAHGWEGAWLQAVRFYAKHKGLRQYGHLVERIPSQQKAKKILKQKARKAG
;
A
#
# COMPACT_ATOMS: atom_id res chain seq x y z
N MET A 1 -3.91 9.22 -20.63
CA MET A 1 -2.77 9.99 -21.15
C MET A 1 -2.61 11.24 -20.31
N SER A 2 -1.38 11.57 -19.87
CA SER A 2 -1.13 12.76 -19.02
C SER A 2 -0.26 13.83 -19.69
N VAL A 3 -0.15 13.75 -21.01
CA VAL A 3 0.41 14.81 -21.87
C VAL A 3 -0.60 15.95 -21.96
N TYR A 4 -0.16 17.17 -21.67
CA TYR A 4 -0.98 18.37 -21.70
C TYR A 4 -0.29 19.46 -22.52
N LEU A 5 -0.95 20.01 -23.54
CA LEU A 5 -0.44 21.15 -24.27
C LEU A 5 -0.64 22.42 -23.43
N ILE A 6 0.46 23.11 -23.17
CA ILE A 6 0.47 24.45 -22.59
C ILE A 6 0.69 25.44 -23.73
N ASP A 7 -0.22 26.39 -23.87
CA ASP A 7 -0.08 27.53 -24.76
C ASP A 7 -0.40 28.79 -23.94
N ASN A 8 0.65 29.41 -23.42
CA ASN A 8 0.58 30.70 -22.75
C ASN A 8 1.87 31.49 -23.01
N ASP A 9 1.88 32.76 -22.60
CA ASP A 9 3.01 33.66 -22.86
C ASP A 9 4.33 33.20 -22.20
N SER A 10 4.23 32.42 -21.12
CA SER A 10 5.41 31.92 -20.40
C SER A 10 5.98 30.63 -21.00
N PHE A 11 5.16 29.81 -21.65
CA PHE A 11 5.59 28.53 -22.21
C PHE A 11 4.62 28.02 -23.29
N PHE A 12 5.18 27.60 -24.42
CA PHE A 12 4.46 26.89 -25.47
C PHE A 12 5.07 25.50 -25.67
N GLY A 13 4.35 24.45 -25.28
CA GLY A 13 4.85 23.09 -25.36
C GLY A 13 4.01 22.04 -24.62
N TYR A 14 4.44 20.79 -24.68
CA TYR A 14 3.78 19.69 -23.98
C TYR A 14 4.34 19.50 -22.57
N ARG A 15 3.47 19.29 -21.58
CA ARG A 15 3.83 18.88 -20.22
C ARG A 15 3.36 17.46 -19.97
N VAL A 16 4.26 16.60 -19.51
CA VAL A 16 3.93 15.26 -19.02
C VAL A 16 4.01 15.27 -17.52
N ARG A 17 2.95 14.86 -16.82
CA ARG A 17 2.91 14.82 -15.36
C ARG A 17 2.31 13.51 -14.85
N ARG A 18 3.00 12.80 -13.96
CA ARG A 18 2.46 11.64 -13.24
C ARG A 18 2.98 11.60 -11.82
N VAL A 19 2.23 11.02 -10.90
CA VAL A 19 2.69 10.71 -9.54
C VAL A 19 3.06 9.23 -9.49
N ILE A 20 4.33 8.94 -9.22
CA ILE A 20 4.88 7.58 -9.15
C ILE A 20 5.36 7.37 -7.73
N GLY A 21 4.78 6.41 -7.03
CA GLY A 21 5.23 6.09 -5.69
C GLY A 21 5.02 7.23 -4.66
N GLY A 22 4.16 8.22 -4.94
CA GLY A 22 4.00 9.41 -4.10
C GLY A 22 4.95 10.56 -4.46
N VAL A 23 5.87 10.35 -5.40
CA VAL A 23 6.76 11.38 -5.92
C VAL A 23 6.17 11.94 -7.23
N PRO A 24 5.99 13.26 -7.37
CA PRO A 24 5.56 13.87 -8.62
C PRO A 24 6.71 13.88 -9.64
N HIS A 25 6.47 13.32 -10.82
CA HIS A 25 7.35 13.41 -11.98
C HIS A 25 6.71 14.31 -13.02
N GLN A 26 7.44 15.36 -13.41
CA GLN A 26 6.98 16.34 -14.37
C GLN A 26 8.09 16.65 -15.37
N HIS A 27 7.73 16.73 -16.65
CA HIS A 27 8.66 17.09 -17.71
C HIS A 27 7.97 17.99 -18.74
N TYR A 28 8.73 18.91 -19.32
CA TYR A 28 8.25 19.86 -20.30
C TYR A 28 9.01 19.67 -21.62
N PHE A 29 8.27 19.70 -22.72
CA PHE A 29 8.76 19.59 -24.08
C PHE A 29 8.41 20.88 -24.80
N SER A 30 9.40 21.73 -25.06
CA SER A 30 9.20 23.00 -25.76
C SER A 30 8.78 22.75 -27.20
N LEU A 31 7.76 23.48 -27.66
CA LEU A 31 7.39 23.58 -29.07
C LEU A 31 7.96 24.86 -29.70
N LEU A 32 8.99 25.44 -29.11
CA LEU A 32 9.76 26.54 -29.67
C LEU A 32 11.13 26.03 -30.14
N GLY A 33 11.43 26.22 -31.42
CA GLY A 33 12.75 26.00 -32.01
C GLY A 33 13.24 27.29 -32.66
N ASN A 34 14.46 27.72 -32.34
CA ASN A 34 15.05 28.97 -32.84
C ASN A 34 14.12 30.20 -32.67
N GLY A 35 13.45 30.29 -31.52
CA GLY A 35 12.52 31.39 -31.20
C GLY A 35 11.18 31.36 -31.94
N LYS A 36 10.92 30.34 -32.77
CA LYS A 36 9.66 30.19 -33.53
C LYS A 36 8.90 28.94 -33.11
N ARG A 37 7.57 28.99 -33.21
CA ARG A 37 6.70 27.83 -32.96
C ARG A 37 6.97 26.74 -34.00
N LEU A 38 7.29 25.55 -33.52
CA LEU A 38 7.44 24.35 -34.34
C LEU A 38 6.09 23.98 -34.98
N LYS A 39 6.12 23.53 -36.24
CA LYS A 39 4.93 23.17 -37.01
C LYS A 39 5.15 21.84 -37.71
N GLY A 40 4.06 21.20 -38.14
CA GLY A 40 4.09 19.99 -38.95
C GLY A 40 4.94 18.89 -38.33
N LYS A 41 5.95 18.42 -39.09
CA LYS A 41 6.80 17.29 -38.71
C LYS A 41 7.55 17.52 -37.39
N ASP A 42 8.12 18.71 -37.19
CA ASP A 42 8.92 19.00 -35.98
C ASP A 42 8.05 18.98 -34.72
N ARG A 43 6.82 19.51 -34.82
CA ARG A 43 5.84 19.41 -33.73
C ARG A 43 5.47 17.96 -33.44
N ALA A 44 5.22 17.16 -34.48
CA ALA A 44 4.87 15.75 -34.34
C ALA A 44 6.00 14.93 -33.69
N VAL A 45 7.27 15.26 -33.98
CA VAL A 45 8.44 14.63 -33.33
C VAL A 45 8.47 14.93 -31.83
N VAL A 46 8.20 16.17 -31.43
CA VAL A 46 8.16 16.57 -30.02
C VAL A 46 6.97 15.93 -29.29
N GLU A 47 5.81 15.88 -29.93
CA GLU A 47 4.62 15.21 -29.41
C GLU A 47 4.85 13.72 -29.19
N SER A 48 5.38 13.03 -30.18
CA SER A 48 5.76 11.62 -30.08
C SER A 48 6.76 11.36 -28.95
N SER A 49 7.70 12.27 -28.73
CA SER A 49 8.64 12.20 -27.60
C SER A 49 7.94 12.35 -26.25
N ALA A 50 6.97 13.26 -26.14
CA ALA A 50 6.17 13.46 -24.94
C ALA A 50 5.29 12.24 -24.63
N GLU A 51 4.63 11.68 -25.63
CA GLU A 51 3.84 10.44 -25.50
C GLU A 51 4.70 9.25 -25.11
N LYS A 52 5.89 9.10 -25.71
CA LYS A 52 6.84 8.03 -25.36
C LYS A 52 7.29 8.13 -23.90
N LEU A 53 7.50 9.35 -23.39
CA LEU A 53 7.79 9.57 -21.98
C LEU A 53 6.57 9.26 -21.09
N ASP A 54 5.36 9.70 -21.48
CA ASP A 54 4.12 9.38 -20.75
C ASP A 54 3.95 7.87 -20.59
N LEU A 55 4.13 7.12 -21.68
CA LEU A 55 4.02 5.67 -21.70
C LEU A 55 5.09 5.01 -20.80
N LYS A 56 6.30 5.57 -20.74
CA LYS A 56 7.36 5.10 -19.83
C LYS A 56 6.98 5.35 -18.37
N LEU A 57 6.52 6.55 -18.05
CA LEU A 57 6.09 6.92 -16.70
C LEU A 57 4.85 6.12 -16.28
N GLU A 58 3.94 5.82 -17.20
CA GLU A 58 2.78 4.94 -16.97
C GLU A 58 3.21 3.51 -16.61
N LYS A 59 4.16 2.95 -17.35
CA LYS A 59 4.72 1.63 -17.04
C LYS A 59 5.35 1.62 -15.65
N GLN A 60 6.09 2.67 -15.29
CA GLN A 60 6.67 2.82 -13.95
C GLN A 60 5.61 2.99 -12.86
N GLN A 61 4.58 3.80 -13.11
CA GLN A 61 3.44 4.00 -12.22
C GLN A 61 2.68 2.69 -11.99
N THR A 62 2.42 1.94 -13.06
CA THR A 62 1.77 0.63 -13.01
C THR A 62 2.65 -0.39 -12.31
N LYS A 63 3.97 -0.38 -12.54
CA LYS A 63 4.93 -1.24 -11.85
C LYS A 63 5.00 -0.92 -10.36
N ALA A 64 5.01 0.36 -9.98
CA ALA A 64 4.97 0.81 -8.58
C ALA A 64 3.64 0.47 -7.90
N ARG A 65 2.52 0.59 -8.63
CA ARG A 65 1.21 0.12 -8.16
C ARG A 65 1.22 -1.39 -7.97
N ARG A 66 1.68 -2.15 -8.96
CA ARG A 66 1.80 -3.61 -8.92
C ARG A 66 2.81 -4.10 -7.88
N SER A 67 3.88 -3.36 -7.59
CA SER A 67 4.85 -3.72 -6.56
C SER A 67 4.27 -3.49 -5.17
N ARG A 68 3.54 -2.38 -4.95
CA ARG A 68 2.75 -2.16 -3.72
C ARG A 68 1.64 -3.19 -3.57
N GLU A 69 0.98 -3.54 -4.67
CA GLU A 69 0.02 -4.65 -4.70
C GLU A 69 0.73 -5.98 -4.39
N ARG A 70 1.92 -6.26 -4.94
CA ARG A 70 2.72 -7.46 -4.64
C ARG A 70 3.27 -7.49 -3.21
N GLU A 71 3.56 -6.35 -2.61
CA GLU A 71 3.86 -6.24 -1.18
C GLU A 71 2.62 -6.50 -0.32
N SER A 72 1.43 -6.39 -0.90
CA SER A 72 0.13 -6.78 -0.33
C SER A 72 -0.34 -8.17 -0.76
N ILE A 73 0.31 -8.79 -1.75
CA ILE A 73 0.16 -10.20 -2.12
C ILE A 73 1.09 -10.98 -1.19
N PRO A 74 0.59 -12.00 -0.47
CA PRO A 74 1.44 -12.82 0.38
C PRO A 74 2.51 -13.52 -0.45
N SER A 75 3.75 -13.03 -0.38
CA SER A 75 4.92 -13.77 -0.84
C SER A 75 5.17 -14.93 0.12
N ASN A 76 5.72 -16.04 -0.39
CA ASN A 76 6.34 -17.09 0.44
C ASN A 76 7.48 -16.55 1.35
N ARG A 77 7.89 -15.27 1.21
CA ARG A 77 8.65 -14.48 2.19
C ARG A 77 7.80 -13.99 3.37
N ALA A 78 6.82 -14.75 3.85
CA ALA A 78 6.16 -14.45 5.11
C ALA A 78 7.08 -14.86 6.28
N GLY A 79 8.25 -14.22 6.37
CA GLY A 79 9.08 -14.18 7.57
C GLY A 79 8.44 -13.33 8.68
N ASP A 80 7.11 -13.15 8.66
CA ASP A 80 6.39 -12.65 9.82
C ASP A 80 6.25 -13.84 10.77
N PRO A 81 6.76 -13.75 12.02
CA PRO A 81 6.63 -14.81 13.01
C PRO A 81 5.20 -15.37 13.16
N LEU A 82 4.19 -14.60 12.73
CA LEU A 82 2.76 -14.87 12.91
C LEU A 82 2.00 -15.30 11.65
N GLY A 83 2.68 -15.52 10.52
CA GLY A 83 2.11 -16.19 9.34
C GLY A 83 1.55 -15.27 8.24
N VAL A 84 0.92 -14.13 8.56
CA VAL A 84 0.33 -13.20 7.57
C VAL A 84 0.82 -11.76 7.79
N LYS A 85 1.54 -11.21 6.81
CA LYS A 85 2.01 -9.81 6.84
C LYS A 85 0.83 -8.86 6.97
N GLY A 86 0.90 -7.96 7.95
CA GLY A 86 -0.15 -6.98 8.24
C GLY A 86 -1.15 -7.46 9.31
N ILE A 87 -1.09 -8.72 9.75
CA ILE A 87 -1.80 -9.20 10.93
C ILE A 87 -0.78 -9.57 11.98
N SER A 88 -0.85 -8.97 13.17
CA SER A 88 0.11 -9.21 14.23
C SER A 88 -0.55 -9.37 15.58
N VAL A 89 0.02 -10.22 16.43
CA VAL A 89 -0.43 -10.41 17.80
C VAL A 89 0.15 -9.29 18.66
N ARG A 90 -0.68 -8.74 19.55
CA ARG A 90 -0.33 -7.66 20.47
C ARG A 90 -0.99 -7.91 21.82
N SER A 91 -0.31 -7.54 22.89
CA SER A 91 -0.93 -7.32 24.19
C SER A 91 -1.35 -5.86 24.27
N LYS A 92 -2.60 -5.62 24.63
CA LYS A 92 -3.14 -4.29 24.89
C LYS A 92 -3.53 -4.19 26.35
N ARG A 93 -3.40 -3.00 26.92
CA ARG A 93 -3.82 -2.67 28.27
C ARG A 93 -5.07 -1.81 28.20
N THR A 94 -6.05 -2.10 29.04
CA THR A 94 -7.17 -1.20 29.34
C THR A 94 -7.27 -0.97 30.83
N VAL A 95 -7.69 0.23 31.23
CA VAL A 95 -7.91 0.59 32.63
C VAL A 95 -9.41 0.68 32.87
N ARG A 96 -9.90 0.03 33.92
CA ARG A 96 -11.30 0.11 34.34
C ARG A 96 -11.34 0.38 35.84
N GLY A 97 -11.69 1.62 36.19
CA GLY A 97 -11.54 2.12 37.56
C GLY A 97 -10.08 2.09 37.99
N ALA A 98 -9.80 1.54 39.18
CA ALA A 98 -8.44 1.40 39.71
C ALA A 98 -7.69 0.15 39.18
N LYS A 99 -8.32 -0.70 38.36
CA LYS A 99 -7.72 -1.96 37.88
C LYS A 99 -7.27 -1.85 36.42
N SER A 100 -6.08 -2.36 36.14
CA SER A 100 -5.54 -2.51 34.78
C SER A 100 -5.68 -3.95 34.31
N TYR A 101 -6.12 -4.13 33.07
CA TYR A 101 -6.32 -5.43 32.42
C TYR A 101 -5.50 -5.50 31.13
N ASP A 102 -4.65 -6.51 31.04
CA ASP A 102 -3.91 -6.82 29.82
C ASP A 102 -4.64 -7.95 29.07
N TYR A 103 -4.92 -7.73 27.79
CA TYR A 103 -5.61 -8.70 26.92
C TYR A 103 -4.86 -8.85 25.60
N THR A 104 -5.02 -10.02 24.98
CA THR A 104 -4.33 -10.32 23.72
C THR A 104 -5.25 -10.11 22.52
N VAL A 105 -4.73 -9.48 21.48
CA VAL A 105 -5.47 -9.19 20.24
C VAL A 105 -4.69 -9.62 19.00
N PHE A 106 -5.42 -9.92 17.93
CA PHE A 106 -4.91 -9.81 16.58
C PHE A 106 -5.16 -8.40 16.05
N GLN A 107 -4.09 -7.66 15.80
CA GLN A 107 -4.14 -6.34 15.19
C GLN A 107 -3.87 -6.44 13.69
N VAL A 108 -4.81 -5.95 12.90
CA VAL A 108 -4.69 -5.81 11.44
C VAL A 108 -4.30 -4.38 11.11
N ASN A 109 -3.19 -4.21 10.40
CA ASN A 109 -2.75 -2.94 9.83
C ASN A 109 -2.58 -3.12 8.32
N CYS A 110 -3.39 -2.44 7.52
CA CYS A 110 -3.27 -2.56 6.07
C CYS A 110 -3.76 -1.32 5.32
N MET A 111 -3.23 -1.13 4.11
CA MET A 111 -3.79 -0.15 3.18
C MET A 111 -5.12 -0.68 2.61
N SER A 112 -6.22 0.03 2.87
CA SER A 112 -7.57 -0.31 2.43
C SER A 112 -7.80 0.12 0.98
N LYS A 113 -8.33 -0.79 0.16
CA LYS A 113 -8.87 -0.47 -1.18
C LYS A 113 -10.28 0.12 -1.13
N ILE A 114 -11.02 -0.13 -0.05
CA ILE A 114 -12.40 0.35 0.10
C ILE A 114 -12.41 1.80 0.59
N GLU A 115 -11.54 2.12 1.53
CA GLU A 115 -11.48 3.44 2.17
C GLU A 115 -10.36 4.32 1.59
N GLU A 116 -9.55 3.79 0.68
CA GLU A 116 -8.41 4.47 0.06
C GLU A 116 -7.40 5.09 1.05
N LYS A 117 -7.37 4.60 2.30
CA LYS A 117 -6.46 5.04 3.37
C LYS A 117 -5.92 3.85 4.18
N PRO A 118 -4.84 4.03 4.97
CA PRO A 118 -4.41 3.04 5.94
C PRO A 118 -5.49 2.80 7.00
N VAL A 119 -5.79 1.54 7.28
CA VAL A 119 -6.73 1.14 8.33
C VAL A 119 -6.05 0.26 9.37
N CYS A 120 -6.48 0.43 10.62
CA CYS A 120 -6.05 -0.33 11.78
C CYS A 120 -7.28 -0.83 12.54
N THR A 121 -7.31 -2.13 12.87
CA THR A 121 -8.40 -2.72 13.68
C THR A 121 -7.84 -3.85 14.53
N THR A 122 -8.48 -4.13 15.66
CA THR A 122 -8.08 -5.19 16.57
C THR A 122 -9.22 -6.13 16.90
N PHE A 123 -8.94 -7.43 16.92
CA PHE A 123 -9.85 -8.49 17.32
C PHE A 123 -9.36 -9.16 18.59
N SER A 124 -10.17 -9.14 19.65
CA SER A 124 -9.81 -9.71 20.95
C SER A 124 -9.89 -11.23 20.94
N ILE A 125 -8.86 -11.89 21.46
CA ILE A 125 -8.86 -13.34 21.66
C ILE A 125 -9.83 -13.73 22.76
N ASP A 126 -9.98 -12.92 23.81
CA ASP A 126 -10.88 -13.23 24.92
C ASP A 126 -12.36 -13.19 24.47
N ALA A 127 -12.68 -12.39 23.45
CA ALA A 127 -14.04 -12.26 22.94
C ALA A 127 -14.41 -13.32 21.89
N HIS A 128 -13.43 -13.85 21.15
CA HIS A 128 -13.69 -14.68 19.97
C HIS A 128 -12.95 -16.02 19.96
N GLY A 129 -12.16 -16.32 20.99
CA GLY A 129 -11.21 -17.43 20.97
C GLY A 129 -10.06 -17.17 20.00
N TRP A 130 -9.08 -18.07 19.98
CA TRP A 130 -7.88 -17.93 19.15
C TRP A 130 -8.20 -18.06 17.65
N GLU A 131 -8.88 -19.13 17.24
CA GLU A 131 -9.27 -19.34 15.84
C GLU A 131 -10.28 -18.30 15.37
N GLY A 132 -11.27 -17.95 16.21
CA GLY A 132 -12.30 -16.99 15.84
C GLY A 132 -11.74 -15.58 15.67
N ALA A 133 -10.87 -15.12 16.58
CA ALA A 133 -10.21 -13.82 16.44
C ALA A 133 -9.31 -13.77 15.19
N TRP A 134 -8.61 -14.87 14.88
CA TRP A 134 -7.81 -14.97 13.66
C TRP A 134 -8.66 -14.91 12.39
N LEU A 135 -9.76 -15.67 12.35
CA LEU A 135 -10.68 -15.66 11.22
C LEU A 135 -11.25 -14.26 10.96
N GLN A 136 -11.63 -13.53 12.01
CA GLN A 136 -12.11 -12.16 11.88
C GLN A 136 -11.02 -11.22 11.35
N ALA A 137 -9.79 -11.35 11.85
CA ALA A 137 -8.64 -10.58 11.37
C ALA A 137 -8.37 -10.84 9.88
N VAL A 138 -8.39 -12.10 9.45
CA VAL A 138 -8.20 -12.49 8.05
C VAL A 138 -9.35 -12.01 7.17
N ARG A 139 -10.61 -12.12 7.61
CA ARG A 139 -11.78 -11.61 6.87
C ARG A 139 -11.72 -10.11 6.68
N PHE A 140 -11.39 -9.37 7.73
CA PHE A 140 -11.19 -7.92 7.66
C PHE A 140 -10.07 -7.57 6.68
N TYR A 141 -8.91 -8.23 6.80
CA TYR A 141 -7.79 -8.04 5.89
C TYR A 141 -8.17 -8.33 4.43
N ALA A 142 -8.81 -9.46 4.15
CA ALA A 142 -9.24 -9.87 2.82
C ALA A 142 -10.24 -8.89 2.21
N LYS A 143 -11.22 -8.44 3.00
CA LYS A 143 -12.18 -7.40 2.61
C LYS A 143 -11.48 -6.12 2.19
N HIS A 144 -10.61 -5.58 3.05
CA HIS A 144 -9.91 -4.32 2.78
C HIS A 144 -8.85 -4.44 1.67
N LYS A 145 -8.35 -5.63 1.36
CA LYS A 145 -7.47 -5.89 0.21
C LYS A 145 -8.19 -6.26 -1.08
N GLY A 146 -9.51 -6.47 -1.04
CA GLY A 146 -10.31 -6.94 -2.17
C GLY A 146 -9.94 -8.35 -2.62
N LEU A 147 -9.57 -9.23 -1.69
CA LEU A 147 -9.25 -10.64 -1.96
C LEU A 147 -10.53 -11.46 -2.03
N ARG A 148 -10.77 -12.13 -3.16
CA ARG A 148 -11.94 -13.01 -3.34
C ARG A 148 -11.76 -14.39 -2.69
N GLN A 149 -10.53 -14.90 -2.66
CA GLN A 149 -10.17 -16.17 -2.05
C GLN A 149 -9.08 -15.95 -1.00
N TYR A 150 -9.30 -16.42 0.23
CA TYR A 150 -8.39 -16.19 1.37
C TYR A 150 -8.24 -17.40 2.31
N GLY A 151 -8.65 -18.61 1.89
CA GLY A 151 -8.53 -19.83 2.71
C GLY A 151 -7.10 -20.10 3.18
N HIS A 152 -6.12 -19.94 2.27
CA HIS A 152 -4.69 -20.03 2.56
C HIS A 152 -4.18 -19.03 3.63
N LEU A 153 -4.91 -17.93 3.90
CA LEU A 153 -4.57 -17.01 4.99
C LEU A 153 -5.11 -17.50 6.33
N VAL A 154 -6.30 -18.13 6.31
CA VAL A 154 -6.89 -18.74 7.51
C VAL A 154 -6.01 -19.86 8.03
N GLU A 155 -5.48 -20.71 7.14
CA GLU A 155 -4.57 -21.82 7.46
C GLU A 155 -3.23 -21.36 8.07
N ARG A 156 -2.84 -20.10 7.87
CA ARG A 156 -1.60 -19.53 8.41
C ARG A 156 -1.73 -19.02 9.85
N ILE A 157 -2.75 -19.48 10.57
CA ILE A 157 -2.93 -19.13 11.97
C ILE A 157 -1.66 -19.44 12.77
N PRO A 158 -1.13 -18.49 13.55
CA PRO A 158 0.04 -18.75 14.37
C PRO A 158 -0.31 -19.68 15.54
N SER A 159 0.62 -20.57 15.89
CA SER A 159 0.52 -21.33 17.16
C SER A 159 0.46 -20.40 18.36
N GLN A 160 -0.45 -20.68 19.29
CA GLN A 160 -0.60 -19.94 20.55
C GLN A 160 0.72 -19.86 21.34
N GLN A 161 1.48 -20.96 21.40
CA GLN A 161 2.75 -21.02 22.11
C GLN A 161 3.79 -20.07 21.49
N LYS A 162 3.89 -20.09 20.16
CA LYS A 162 4.78 -19.20 19.40
C LYS A 162 4.41 -17.74 19.62
N ALA A 163 3.13 -17.42 19.58
CA ALA A 163 2.64 -16.07 19.81
C ALA A 163 2.91 -15.57 21.24
N LYS A 164 2.66 -16.39 22.26
CA LYS A 164 3.00 -16.07 23.66
C LYS A 164 4.49 -15.80 23.83
N LYS A 165 5.36 -16.61 23.21
CA LYS A 165 6.83 -16.41 23.24
C LYS A 165 7.22 -15.06 22.64
N ILE A 166 6.63 -14.68 21.51
CA ILE A 166 6.87 -13.39 20.84
C ILE A 166 6.41 -12.23 21.72
N LEU A 167 5.22 -12.33 22.35
CA LEU A 167 4.71 -11.29 23.24
C LEU A 167 5.63 -11.09 24.44
N LYS A 168 6.10 -12.18 25.07
CA LYS A 168 7.06 -12.13 26.18
C LYS A 168 8.40 -11.51 25.77
N GLN A 169 8.91 -11.86 24.59
CA GLN A 169 10.14 -11.26 24.05
C GLN A 169 9.98 -9.76 23.76
N LYS A 170 8.83 -9.33 23.26
CA LYS A 170 8.55 -7.90 23.01
C LYS A 170 8.42 -7.11 24.31
N ALA A 171 7.74 -7.65 25.31
CA ALA A 171 7.63 -7.03 26.62
C ALA A 171 9.02 -6.80 27.26
N ARG A 172 9.91 -7.81 27.17
CA ARG A 172 11.31 -7.71 27.66
C ARG A 172 12.18 -6.68 26.95
N LYS A 173 11.85 -6.27 25.72
CA LYS A 173 12.60 -5.28 24.96
C LYS A 173 12.06 -3.86 25.11
N ALA A 174 10.87 -3.73 25.70
CA ALA A 174 10.16 -2.45 25.84
C ALA A 174 10.29 -1.84 27.24
N GLY A 175 10.77 -2.62 28.21
CA GLY A 175 11.24 -2.13 29.51
C GLY A 175 12.75 -2.12 29.53
#